data_AF-A0A917KTE1-F1
#
_entry.id   AF-A0A917KTE1-F1
#
_cell.length_a   1.000
_cell.length_b   1.000
_cell.length_c   1.000
_cell.angle_alpha   90.00
_cell.angle_beta   90.00
_cell.angle_gamma   90.00
#
_symmetry.space_group_name_H-M   'P 1'
#
loop_
_entity.id
_entity.type
_entity.pdbx_description
1 polymer ?
#
loop_
_entity_poly.entity_id
_entity_poly.type
_entity_poly.pdbx_seq_one_letter_code
_entity_poly.pdbx_strand_id
1 'polypeptide(L)' 'MNDEQEPELDLVLKRAGITLPPGRRRGMLATYRDLQAMLPVLRGPRTAAAEPAGTYVIDTITRERTS' A
#
# COMPACT_ATOMS: atom_id res chain seq x y z
N MET A 1 -11.07 -17.40 24.83
CA MET A 1 -10.88 -16.14 24.08
C MET A 1 -10.18 -16.54 22.80
N ASN A 2 -10.92 -16.78 21.71
CA ASN A 2 -10.27 -17.12 20.44
C ASN A 2 -9.71 -15.82 19.89
N ASP A 3 -8.41 -15.63 20.09
CA ASP A 3 -7.65 -14.65 19.34
C ASP A 3 -7.84 -14.99 17.87
N GLU A 4 -8.68 -14.24 17.16
CA GLU A 4 -8.84 -14.34 15.71
C GLU A 4 -7.47 -14.12 15.09
N GLN A 5 -6.77 -15.22 14.83
CA GLN A 5 -5.54 -15.24 14.08
C GLN A 5 -5.90 -14.93 12.64
N GLU A 6 -5.30 -13.85 12.15
CA GLU A 6 -5.53 -13.34 10.80
C GLU A 6 -4.18 -13.42 10.10
N PRO A 7 -3.90 -14.57 9.47
CA PRO A 7 -2.55 -14.88 8.97
C PRO A 7 -2.08 -13.88 7.92
N GLU A 8 -3.00 -13.19 7.24
CA GLU A 8 -2.68 -12.10 6.33
C GLU A 8 -2.09 -10.88 7.04
N LEU A 9 -2.69 -10.45 8.15
CA LEU A 9 -2.16 -9.32 8.92
C LEU A 9 -0.77 -9.66 9.46
N ASP A 10 -0.56 -10.87 9.97
CA ASP A 10 0.73 -11.31 10.48
C ASP A 10 1.79 -11.36 9.36
N LEU A 11 1.43 -11.81 8.15
CA LEU A 11 2.31 -11.79 6.99
C LEU A 11 2.72 -10.36 6.59
N VAL A 12 1.78 -9.42 6.57
CA VAL A 12 2.05 -8.02 6.22
C VAL A 12 2.94 -7.36 7.27
N LEU A 13 2.65 -7.55 8.55
CA LEU A 13 3.48 -7.03 9.65
C LEU A 13 4.90 -7.57 9.59
N LYS A 14 5.05 -8.88 9.33
CA LYS A 14 6.37 -9.51 9.14
C LYS A 14 7.14 -8.91 7.96
N ARG A 15 6.49 -8.72 6.80
CA ARG A 15 7.11 -8.10 5.62
C ARG A 15 7.54 -6.65 5.87
N ALA A 16 6.77 -5.93 6.67
CA ALA A 16 7.08 -4.56 7.07
C ALA A 16 8.12 -4.46 8.20
N GLY A 17 8.54 -5.58 8.80
CA GLY A 17 9.43 -5.59 9.97
C GLY A 17 8.79 -4.99 11.22
N ILE A 18 7.45 -4.96 11.30
CA ILE A 18 6.72 -4.34 12.40
C ILE A 18 6.41 -5.37 13.48
N THR A 19 6.85 -5.07 14.71
CA THR A 19 6.42 -5.79 15.91
C THR A 19 5.34 -4.98 16.63
N LEU A 20 4.18 -5.58 16.88
CA LEU A 20 3.11 -4.89 17.60
C LEU A 20 3.39 -4.86 19.10
N PRO A 21 3.22 -3.71 19.77
CA PRO A 21 3.25 -3.66 21.23
C PRO A 21 2.12 -4.52 21.83
N PRO A 22 2.31 -5.01 23.08
CA PRO A 22 1.27 -5.77 23.78
C PRO A 22 -0.07 -5.02 23.82
N GLY A 23 -1.18 -5.74 23.66
CA GLY A 23 -2.53 -5.17 23.70
C GLY A 23 -2.97 -4.37 22.47
N ARG A 24 -2.08 -4.08 21.51
CA ARG A 24 -2.43 -3.33 20.28
C ARG A 24 -3.07 -4.19 19.19
N ARG A 25 -2.92 -5.52 19.26
CA ARG A 25 -3.31 -6.45 18.19
C ARG A 25 -4.77 -6.30 17.76
N ARG A 26 -5.69 -6.26 18.73
CA ARG A 26 -7.13 -6.14 18.45
C ARG A 26 -7.47 -4.85 17.71
N GLY A 27 -6.91 -3.73 18.13
CA GLY A 27 -7.10 -2.44 17.46
C GLY A 27 -6.51 -2.44 16.05
N MET A 28 -5.29 -2.98 15.90
CA MET A 28 -4.64 -3.09 14.59
C MET A 28 -5.45 -3.96 13.63
N LEU A 29 -6.00 -5.08 14.10
CA LEU A 29 -6.81 -5.95 13.28
C LEU A 29 -8.12 -5.28 12.83
N ALA A 30 -8.78 -4.54 13.72
CA ALA A 30 -9.98 -3.78 13.36
C ALA A 30 -9.66 -2.76 12.24
N THR A 31 -8.61 -1.95 12.42
CA THR A 31 -8.20 -0.97 11.41
C THR A 31 -7.75 -1.62 10.10
N TYR A 32 -7.06 -2.77 10.16
CA TYR A 32 -6.69 -3.52 8.95
C TYR A 32 -7.92 -3.93 8.15
N ARG A 33 -8.94 -4.48 8.82
CA ARG A 33 -10.21 -4.88 8.18
C ARG A 33 -10.95 -3.68 7.58
N ASP A 34 -10.98 -2.56 8.29
CA ASP A 34 -11.59 -1.32 7.79
C ASP A 34 -10.89 -0.83 6.51
N LEU A 35 -9.56 -0.83 6.48
CA LEU A 35 -8.79 -0.44 5.30
C LEU A 35 -9.01 -1.39 4.12
N GLN A 36 -9.05 -2.71 4.36
CA GLN A 36 -9.37 -3.70 3.32
C GLN A 36 -10.76 -3.47 2.72
N ALA A 37 -11.76 -3.12 3.55
CA ALA A 37 -13.10 -2.80 3.10
C ALA A 37 -13.17 -1.51 2.27
N MET A 38 -12.24 -0.56 2.46
CA MET A 38 -12.15 0.67 1.66
C MET A 38 -11.48 0.46 0.30
N LEU A 39 -10.64 -0.57 0.12
CA LEU A 39 -9.88 -0.78 -1.12
C LEU A 39 -10.74 -0.85 -2.40
N PRO A 40 -11.92 -1.53 -2.41
CA PRO A 40 -12.79 -1.54 -3.59
C PRO A 40 -13.26 -0.14 -4.00
N VAL A 41 -13.54 0.74 -3.02
CA VAL A 41 -13.96 2.13 -3.26
C VAL A 41 -12.82 2.93 -3.91
N LEU A 42 -11.59 2.74 -3.44
CA LEU A 42 -10.40 3.43 -3.97
C LEU A 42 -9.91 2.87 -5.30
N ARG A 43 -10.34 1.67 -5.69
CA ARG A 43 -9.86 1.04 -6.92
C ARG A 43 -10.42 1.69 -8.19
N GLY A 44 -11.65 2.20 -8.15
CA GLY A 44 -12.30 2.79 -9.34
C GLY A 44 -12.26 1.86 -10.57
N PRO A 45 -12.71 2.32 -11.75
CA PRO A 45 -12.45 1.62 -12.99
C PRO A 45 -10.99 1.83 -13.41
N ARG A 46 -10.08 0.98 -12.91
CA ARG A 46 -8.70 0.93 -13.43
C ARG A 46 -8.69 0.16 -14.75
N THR A 47 -8.58 0.90 -15.85
CA THR A 47 -8.27 0.33 -17.16
C THR A 47 -6.76 0.24 -17.32
N ALA A 48 -6.27 -0.59 -18.26
CA ALA A 48 -4.85 -0.66 -18.59
C ALA A 48 -4.27 0.69 -19.07
N ALA A 49 -5.12 1.65 -19.44
CA ALA A 49 -4.73 3.00 -19.85
C ALA A 49 -4.67 4.01 -18.69
N ALA A 50 -5.05 3.62 -17.47
CA ALA A 50 -4.99 4.48 -16.30
C ALA A 50 -3.55 4.51 -15.75
N GLU A 51 -2.77 5.48 -16.20
CA GLU A 51 -1.41 5.72 -15.71
C GLU A 51 -1.40 6.16 -14.23
N PRO A 52 -0.33 5.84 -13.46
CA PRO A 52 -0.14 6.38 -12.11
C PRO A 52 -0.03 7.91 -12.14
N ALA A 53 -0.50 8.57 -11.07
CA ALA A 53 -0.41 10.03 -10.96
C ALA A 53 1.03 10.58 -10.93
N GLY A 54 2.02 9.72 -10.63
CA GLY A 54 3.44 10.05 -10.68
C GLY A 54 4.18 9.11 -11.62
N THR A 55 4.48 9.60 -12.82
CA THR A 55 5.31 8.90 -13.80
C THR A 55 6.70 9.50 -13.80
N TYR A 56 7.72 8.66 -13.61
CA TYR A 56 9.11 9.08 -13.70
C TYR A 56 9.47 9.45 -15.14
N VAL A 57 10.09 10.61 -15.33
CA VAL A 57 10.58 11.08 -16.64
C VAL A 57 12.07 11.35 -16.54
N ILE A 58 12.85 10.77 -17.46
CA ILE A 58 14.27 11.08 -17.62
C ILE A 58 14.36 12.34 -18.46
N ASP A 59 14.39 13.51 -17.82
CA ASP A 59 14.61 14.77 -18.52
C ASP A 59 16.11 15.04 -18.67
N THR A 60 16.70 14.53 -19.75
CA THR A 60 18.01 14.98 -20.24
C THR A 60 17.96 15.18 -21.74
N ILE A 61 17.28 16.25 -22.18
CA ILE A 61 17.56 16.79 -23.52
C ILE A 61 18.81 17.68 -23.40
N THR A 62 19.99 17.09 -23.50
CA THR A 62 21.22 17.85 -23.79
C THR A 62 21.08 18.41 -25.20
N ARG A 63 20.63 19.65 -25.34
CA ARG A 63 20.70 20.35 -26.64
C ARG A 63 22.15 20.76 -26.87
N GLU A 64 22.85 20.11 -27.79
CA GLU A 64 24.08 20.66 -28.35
C GLU A 64 23.73 22.00 -29.02
N ARG A 65 24.32 23.08 -28.52
CA ARG A 65 24.24 24.40 -29.14
C ARG A 65 25.18 24.40 -30.32
N THR A 66 24.68 24.11 -31.52
CA THR A 66 25.42 24.35 -32.76
C THR A 66 25.63 25.86 -32.91
N SER A 67 26.88 26.28 -32.73
CA SER A 67 27.40 27.61 -33.05
C SER A 67 27.66 27.77 -34.53
#